data_AF-A0AAU4A2C2-F1
#
_entry.id   AF-A0AAU4A2C2-F1
#
_cell.length_a   1.000
_cell.length_b   1.000
_cell.length_c   1.000
_cell.angle_alpha   90.00
_cell.angle_beta   90.00
_cell.angle_gamma   90.00
#
_symmetry.space_group_name_H-M   'P 1'
#
loop_
_entity.id
_entity.type
_entity.pdbx_description
1 polymer ?
#
loop_
_entity_poly.entity_id
_entity_poly.type
_entity_poly.pdbx_seq_one_letter_code
_entity_poly.pdbx_strand_id
1 'polypeptide(L)'
;MHASLVLPAAQIAVTTALVAAMISAFTPLPGRWFRWRMFCRGTFTIISLTGTKGGRTEPVNIYSYLSPGSFLVGPPQLQAIVTYLTDSGRYDRIDGHGRVLSAHGEHPVEVKDSHVLVL
;
A
#
# COMPACT_ATOMS: atom_id res chain seq x y z
N MET A 1 56.85 -7.15 -9.30
CA MET A 1 55.81 -8.19 -9.47
C MET A 1 54.66 -7.95 -8.49
N HIS A 2 53.78 -6.98 -8.73
CA HIS A 2 52.69 -6.62 -7.78
C HIS A 2 51.32 -6.38 -8.48
N ALA A 3 51.22 -6.56 -9.81
CA ALA A 3 50.02 -6.22 -10.57
C ALA A 3 48.94 -7.33 -10.60
N SER A 4 49.29 -8.56 -10.21
CA SER A 4 48.41 -9.74 -10.34
C SER A 4 47.49 -10.01 -9.13
N LEU A 5 47.78 -9.42 -7.96
CA LEU A 5 46.98 -9.57 -6.73
C LEU A 5 45.91 -8.49 -6.55
N VAL A 6 46.01 -7.37 -7.27
CA VAL A 6 45.09 -6.23 -7.13
C VAL A 6 43.75 -6.51 -7.80
N LEU A 7 43.75 -7.23 -8.93
CA LEU A 7 42.54 -7.65 -9.64
C LEU A 7 41.60 -8.50 -8.76
N PRO A 8 42.07 -9.59 -8.11
CA PRO A 8 41.19 -10.42 -7.28
C PRO A 8 40.69 -9.68 -6.03
N ALA A 9 41.51 -8.85 -5.39
CA ALA A 9 41.07 -8.06 -4.24
C ALA A 9 39.99 -7.02 -4.61
N ALA A 10 40.17 -6.33 -5.74
CA ALA A 10 39.17 -5.40 -6.26
C ALA A 10 37.87 -6.12 -6.65
N GLN A 11 37.96 -7.30 -7.26
CA GLN A 11 36.80 -8.10 -7.62
C GLN A 11 36.01 -8.55 -6.38
N ILE A 12 36.69 -8.98 -5.32
CA ILE A 12 36.05 -9.34 -4.05
C ILE A 12 35.35 -8.12 -3.46
N ALA A 13 36.02 -6.97 -3.39
CA ALA A 13 35.43 -5.74 -2.86
C ALA A 13 34.18 -5.29 -3.63
N VAL A 14 34.22 -5.33 -4.96
CA VAL A 14 33.07 -5.01 -5.83
C VAL A 14 31.94 -6.00 -5.62
N THR A 15 32.26 -7.30 -5.51
CA THR A 15 31.25 -8.35 -5.28
C THR A 15 30.61 -8.20 -3.91
N THR A 16 31.38 -7.96 -2.86
CA THR A 16 30.87 -7.73 -1.50
C THR A 16 30.02 -6.46 -1.44
N ALA A 17 30.44 -5.37 -2.09
CA ALA A 17 29.66 -4.15 -2.17
C ALA A 17 28.33 -4.37 -2.91
N LEU A 18 28.34 -5.13 -4.01
CA LEU A 18 27.14 -5.49 -4.76
C LEU A 18 26.20 -6.36 -3.92
N VAL A 19 26.74 -7.37 -3.24
CA VAL A 19 25.96 -8.25 -2.36
C VAL A 19 25.37 -7.46 -1.18
N ALA A 20 26.12 -6.56 -0.55
CA ALA A 20 25.61 -5.68 0.49
C ALA A 20 24.54 -4.70 -0.03
N ALA A 21 24.69 -4.20 -1.26
CA ALA A 21 23.68 -3.38 -1.92
C ALA A 21 22.41 -4.17 -2.23
N MET A 22 22.53 -5.42 -2.68
CA MET A 22 21.39 -6.32 -2.87
C MET A 22 20.73 -6.64 -1.53
N ILE A 23 21.48 -7.06 -0.51
CA ILE A 23 20.94 -7.34 0.83
C ILE A 23 20.23 -6.10 1.36
N SER A 24 20.85 -4.92 1.36
CA SER A 24 20.21 -3.70 1.87
C SER A 24 19.03 -3.21 1.03
N ALA A 25 18.98 -3.54 -0.26
CA ALA A 25 17.83 -3.25 -1.12
C ALA A 25 16.68 -4.26 -0.95
N PHE A 26 17.00 -5.52 -0.64
CA PHE A 26 16.04 -6.63 -0.49
C PHE A 26 15.67 -6.92 0.98
N THR A 27 16.38 -6.38 1.98
CA THR A 27 16.05 -6.57 3.39
C THR A 27 14.70 -5.93 3.72
N PRO A 28 13.82 -6.67 4.40
CA PRO A 28 12.39 -6.41 4.46
C PRO A 28 12.07 -5.37 5.54
N LEU A 29 12.34 -4.11 5.27
CA LEU A 29 11.55 -3.06 5.90
C LEU A 29 10.31 -2.87 5.01
N PRO A 30 9.09 -3.17 5.50
CA PRO A 30 7.88 -3.40 4.70
C PRO A 30 7.34 -2.18 3.93
N GLY A 31 8.13 -1.12 3.75
CA GLY A 31 7.82 0.03 2.90
C GLY A 31 8.78 0.23 1.72
N ARG A 32 9.89 -0.50 1.62
CA ARG A 32 10.97 -0.19 0.65
C ARG A 32 10.89 -0.99 -0.66
N TRP A 33 10.20 -2.14 -0.65
CA TRP A 33 10.00 -2.99 -1.84
C TRP A 33 9.22 -2.27 -2.96
N PHE A 34 8.32 -1.35 -2.60
CA PHE A 34 7.58 -0.53 -3.56
C PHE A 34 8.38 0.67 -4.12
N ARG A 35 9.63 0.90 -3.69
CA ARG A 35 10.48 2.01 -4.21
C ARG A 35 11.26 1.64 -5.47
N TRP A 36 11.31 0.36 -5.86
CA TRP A 36 12.00 -0.06 -7.08
C TRP A 36 11.14 0.23 -8.31
N ARG A 37 11.69 0.99 -9.28
CA ARG A 37 10.99 1.49 -10.48
C ARG A 37 10.29 0.41 -11.33
N MET A 38 10.65 -0.86 -11.18
CA MET A 38 10.02 -1.99 -11.89
C MET A 38 8.82 -2.62 -11.16
N PHE A 39 8.68 -2.43 -9.85
CA PHE A 39 7.50 -2.94 -9.12
C PHE A 39 6.42 -1.86 -9.12
N CYS A 40 5.21 -2.26 -9.54
CA CYS A 40 4.04 -1.41 -9.65
C CYS A 40 3.97 -0.38 -8.52
N ARG A 41 3.88 0.92 -8.86
CA ARG A 41 3.51 2.01 -7.93
C ARG A 41 2.05 1.89 -7.45
N GLY A 42 1.60 0.66 -7.23
CA GLY A 42 0.28 0.36 -6.72
C GLY A 42 0.19 0.89 -5.30
N THR A 43 -0.89 1.60 -5.04
CA THR A 43 -1.31 1.91 -3.67
C THR A 43 -2.44 0.96 -3.36
N PHE A 44 -2.34 0.24 -2.25
CA PHE A 44 -3.42 -0.63 -1.80
C PHE A 44 -3.77 -0.33 -0.35
N THR A 45 -5.06 -0.44 -0.06
CA THR A 45 -5.62 -0.10 1.24
C THR A 45 -6.17 -1.37 1.87
N ILE A 46 -5.72 -1.67 3.08
CA ILE A 46 -6.31 -2.69 3.94
C ILE A 46 -7.16 -1.94 4.96
N ILE A 47 -8.48 -2.10 4.89
CA ILE A 47 -9.40 -1.31 5.72
C ILE A 47 -10.58 -2.15 6.20
N SER A 48 -10.98 -1.92 7.45
CA SER A 48 -12.23 -2.41 8.01
C SER A 48 -13.24 -1.28 8.02
N LEU A 49 -14.37 -1.46 7.32
CA LEU A 49 -15.44 -0.46 7.23
C LEU A 49 -16.73 -0.96 7.86
N THR A 50 -17.44 -0.04 8.50
CA THR A 50 -18.78 -0.22 9.04
C THR A 50 -19.70 0.82 8.42
N GLY A 51 -20.79 0.37 7.83
CA GLY A 51 -21.83 1.21 7.25
C GLY A 51 -23.01 1.29 8.21
N THR A 52 -23.53 2.49 8.41
CA THR A 52 -24.75 2.76 9.18
C THR A 52 -25.91 2.99 8.23
N LYS A 53 -27.03 2.30 8.45
CA LYS A 53 -28.28 2.50 7.72
C LYS A 53 -29.47 2.40 8.67
N GLY A 54 -30.28 3.45 8.76
CA GLY A 54 -31.49 3.45 9.58
C GLY A 54 -31.20 3.10 11.05
N GLY A 55 -30.08 3.58 11.58
CA GLY A 55 -29.62 3.32 12.95
C GLY A 55 -29.02 1.92 13.20
N ARG A 56 -28.86 1.08 12.17
CA ARG A 56 -28.16 -0.21 12.27
C ARG A 56 -26.80 -0.15 11.62
N THR A 57 -25.82 -0.81 12.21
CA THR A 57 -24.45 -0.90 11.70
C THR A 57 -24.17 -2.29 11.13
N GLU A 58 -23.55 -2.35 9.95
CA GLU A 58 -23.10 -3.60 9.33
C GLU A 58 -21.71 -3.46 8.68
N PRO A 59 -20.93 -4.54 8.57
CA PRO A 59 -19.64 -4.50 7.89
C PRO A 59 -19.81 -4.22 6.40
N VAL A 60 -18.92 -3.39 5.84
CA VAL A 60 -18.94 -3.03 4.41
C VAL A 60 -17.78 -3.68 3.68
N ASN A 61 -18.09 -4.49 2.69
CA ASN A 61 -17.09 -5.08 1.80
C ASN A 61 -16.98 -4.27 0.49
N ILE A 62 -16.01 -3.35 0.43
CA ILE A 62 -15.78 -2.50 -0.75
C ILE A 62 -15.38 -3.29 -2.00
N TYR A 63 -14.76 -4.46 -1.85
CA TYR A 63 -14.30 -5.28 -2.97
C TYR A 63 -15.47 -5.86 -3.78
N SER A 64 -16.67 -5.89 -3.22
CA SER A 64 -17.89 -6.27 -3.95
C SER A 64 -18.31 -5.25 -5.01
N TYR A 65 -17.77 -4.03 -4.96
CA TYR A 65 -18.09 -2.93 -5.89
C TYR A 65 -16.98 -2.66 -6.91
N LEU A 66 -15.92 -3.46 -6.89
CA LEU A 66 -14.83 -3.34 -7.85
C LEU A 66 -15.11 -4.19 -9.09
N SER A 67 -14.65 -3.72 -10.25
CA SER A 67 -14.65 -4.56 -11.46
C SER A 67 -13.79 -5.81 -11.22
N PRO A 68 -14.18 -6.98 -11.76
CA PRO A 68 -13.39 -8.20 -11.64
C PRO A 68 -11.91 -7.97 -12.02
N GLY A 69 -10.99 -8.42 -11.16
CA GLY A 69 -9.55 -8.22 -11.32
C GLY A 69 -9.00 -6.90 -10.79
N SER A 70 -9.85 -5.99 -10.30
CA SER A 70 -9.41 -4.78 -9.59
C SER A 70 -9.29 -5.06 -8.09
N PHE A 71 -8.06 -5.03 -7.57
CA PHE A 71 -7.78 -5.29 -6.14
C PHE A 71 -6.92 -4.18 -5.49
N LEU A 72 -6.35 -3.29 -6.29
CA LEU A 72 -5.57 -2.15 -5.83
C LEU A 72 -6.51 -0.95 -5.62
N VAL A 73 -6.89 -0.72 -4.36
CA VAL A 73 -7.70 0.42 -3.95
C VAL A 73 -6.80 1.42 -3.23
N GLY A 74 -6.53 2.55 -3.86
CA GLY A 74 -5.91 3.69 -3.20
C GLY A 74 -6.94 4.59 -2.51
N PRO A 75 -6.51 5.59 -1.72
CA PRO A 75 -7.41 6.51 -1.02
C PRO A 75 -8.43 7.22 -1.94
N PRO A 76 -8.08 7.71 -3.14
CA PRO A 76 -9.06 8.34 -4.03
C PRO A 76 -10.13 7.35 -4.52
N GLN A 77 -9.74 6.11 -4.85
CA GLN A 77 -10.70 5.08 -5.26
C GLN A 77 -11.59 4.67 -4.09
N LEU A 78 -11.03 4.55 -2.89
CA LEU A 78 -11.80 4.28 -1.68
C LEU A 78 -12.85 5.38 -1.44
N GLN A 79 -12.47 6.64 -1.58
CA GLN A 79 -13.40 7.77 -1.43
C GLN A 79 -14.52 7.69 -2.46
N ALA A 80 -14.21 7.37 -3.72
CA ALA A 80 -15.23 7.22 -4.76
C ALA A 80 -16.25 6.12 -4.43
N ILE A 81 -15.80 4.98 -3.89
CA ILE A 81 -16.69 3.90 -3.46
C ILE A 81 -17.55 4.34 -2.27
N VAL A 82 -16.94 4.98 -1.26
CA VAL A 82 -17.67 5.48 -0.09
C VAL A 82 -18.74 6.49 -0.52
N THR A 83 -18.39 7.47 -1.35
CA THR A 83 -19.31 8.46 -1.89
C THR A 83 -20.43 7.81 -2.70
N TYR A 84 -20.13 6.83 -3.56
CA TYR A 84 -21.16 6.11 -4.30
C TYR A 84 -22.15 5.40 -3.36
N LEU A 85 -21.65 4.76 -2.31
CA LEU A 85 -22.49 4.03 -1.36
C LEU A 85 -23.34 4.96 -0.48
N THR A 86 -22.88 6.17 -0.19
CA THR A 86 -23.68 7.17 0.53
C THR A 86 -24.68 7.86 -0.39
N ASP A 87 -24.26 8.30 -1.57
CA ASP A 87 -25.10 9.07 -2.50
C ASP A 87 -26.22 8.21 -3.10
N SER A 88 -25.99 6.90 -3.25
CA SER A 88 -27.03 5.94 -3.65
C SER A 88 -28.04 5.61 -2.53
N GLY A 89 -27.85 6.13 -1.31
CA GLY A 89 -28.69 5.80 -0.15
C GLY A 89 -28.51 4.37 0.34
N ARG A 90 -27.40 3.70 -0.02
CA ARG A 90 -27.09 2.37 0.51
C ARG A 90 -26.79 2.47 2.00
N TYR A 91 -25.98 3.46 2.39
CA TYR A 91 -25.65 3.79 3.78
C TYR A 91 -25.88 5.27 4.04
N ASP A 92 -26.31 5.61 5.25
CA ASP A 92 -26.40 7.00 5.72
C ASP A 92 -25.00 7.54 6.06
N ARG A 93 -24.12 6.66 6.52
CA ARG A 93 -22.75 6.97 6.94
C ARG A 93 -21.86 5.75 6.85
N ILE A 94 -20.60 5.93 6.49
CA ILE A 94 -19.58 4.89 6.53
C ILE A 94 -18.40 5.38 7.37
N ASP A 95 -17.92 4.52 8.27
CA ASP A 95 -16.71 4.76 9.06
C ASP A 95 -15.80 3.55 9.04
N GLY A 96 -14.54 3.75 9.40
CA GLY A 96 -13.60 2.65 9.53
C GLY A 96 -12.16 3.10 9.72
N HIS A 97 -11.28 2.12 9.84
CA HIS A 97 -9.86 2.33 10.05
C HIS A 97 -9.05 1.25 9.36
N GLY A 98 -7.82 1.59 9.01
CA GLY A 98 -6.98 0.73 8.22
C GLY A 98 -5.60 1.32 7.97
N ARG A 99 -4.92 0.74 6.97
CA ARG A 99 -3.57 1.13 6.55
C ARG A 99 -3.48 1.15 5.03
N VAL A 100 -2.79 2.15 4.51
CA VAL A 100 -2.45 2.30 3.10
C VAL A 100 -1.00 1.89 2.92
N LEU A 101 -0.75 0.98 1.99
CA LEU A 101 0.57 0.52 1.63
C LEU A 101 0.91 1.08 0.26
N SER A 102 2.01 1.82 0.20
CA SER A 102 2.46 2.52 -1.00
C SER A 102 3.98 2.49 -1.14
N ALA A 103 4.50 3.08 -2.23
CA ALA A 103 5.93 3.31 -2.42
C ALA A 103 6.59 4.21 -1.35
N HIS A 104 5.81 4.97 -0.60
CA HIS A 104 6.30 5.82 0.48
C HIS A 104 6.32 5.11 1.83
N GLY A 105 5.81 3.88 1.88
CA GLY A 105 5.65 3.09 3.10
C GLY A 105 4.20 2.89 3.47
N GLU A 106 4.01 2.51 4.73
CA GLU A 106 2.71 2.22 5.31
C GLU A 106 2.21 3.43 6.12
N HIS A 107 1.01 3.89 5.81
CA HIS A 107 0.37 5.05 6.43
C HIS A 107 -0.99 4.63 7.02
N PRO A 108 -1.36 5.11 8.22
CA PRO A 108 -2.71 4.93 8.70
C PRO A 108 -3.73 5.60 7.77
N VAL A 109 -4.90 4.99 7.64
CA VAL A 109 -6.05 5.60 6.98
C VAL A 109 -7.29 5.40 7.83
N GLU A 110 -8.11 6.43 7.90
CA GLU A 110 -9.41 6.39 8.54
C GLU A 110 -10.49 6.78 7.53
N VAL A 111 -11.67 6.20 7.68
CA VAL A 111 -12.88 6.74 7.09
C VAL A 111 -13.72 7.26 8.24
N LYS A 112 -14.00 8.56 8.23
CA LYS A 112 -14.76 9.22 9.28
C LYS A 112 -15.80 10.11 8.66
N ASP A 113 -17.05 9.95 9.10
CA ASP A 113 -18.18 10.69 8.54
C ASP A 113 -18.23 10.57 7.01
N SER A 114 -17.94 9.38 6.47
CA SER A 114 -17.88 9.09 5.03
C SER A 114 -16.74 9.78 4.26
N HIS A 115 -15.72 10.30 4.96
CA HIS A 115 -14.53 10.90 4.37
C HIS A 115 -13.26 10.09 4.66
N VAL A 116 -12.49 9.80 3.62
CA VAL A 116 -11.20 9.11 3.69
C VAL A 116 -10.11 10.10 4.10
N LEU A 117 -9.40 9.79 5.18
CA LEU A 117 -8.32 10.58 5.77
C LEU A 117 -7.05 9.73 5.82
N VAL A 118 -5.97 10.17 5.19
CA VAL A 118 -4.65 9.54 5.31
C VAL A 118 -3.84 10.32 6.35
N LEU A 119 -3.28 9.60 7.32
CA LEU A 119 -2.60 10.16 8.50
C LEU A 119 -1.07 10.07 8.39
#